data_AF-A0A945QQP1-F1
#
_entry.id   AF-A0A945QQP1-F1
#
_cell.length_a   1.000
_cell.length_b   1.000
_cell.length_c   1.000
_cell.angle_alpha   90.00
_cell.angle_beta   90.00
_cell.angle_gamma   90.00
#
_symmetry.space_group_name_H-M   'P 1'
#
loop_
_entity.id
_entity.type
_entity.pdbx_description
1 polymer ?
#
loop_
_entity_poly.entity_id
_entity_poly.type
_entity_poly.pdbx_seq_one_letter_code
_entity_poly.pdbx_strand_id
1 'polypeptide(L)'
;FMLRTARWKYNCYPGFEPELYDMQADPDELNNLAGDPGFAKVQKRCHQQMLSLVDPEKVNRQALADQASLIEKLGGVEAILGSEEFDFTPVG
;
A
#
# COMPACT_ATOMS: atom_id res chain seq x y z
N PHE A 1 -2.49 0.30 -1.40
CA PHE A 1 -3.40 1.09 -0.54
C PHE A 1 -3.66 0.33 0.75
N MET A 2 -3.82 1.03 1.87
CA MET A 2 -3.99 0.42 3.18
C MET A 2 -5.14 1.10 3.94
N LEU A 3 -6.03 0.30 4.52
CA LEU A 3 -7.13 0.72 5.38
C LEU A 3 -6.88 0.18 6.78
N ARG A 4 -6.77 1.08 7.77
CA ARG A 4 -6.64 0.72 9.18
C ARG A 4 -7.88 1.15 9.94
N THR A 5 -8.46 0.22 10.68
CA THR A 5 -9.55 0.44 11.63
C THR A 5 -9.13 -0.05 13.01
N ALA A 6 -9.99 0.13 14.02
CA ALA A 6 -9.71 -0.33 15.39
C ALA A 6 -9.52 -1.87 15.50
N ARG A 7 -10.09 -2.64 14.57
CA ARG A 7 -9.99 -4.11 14.58
C ARG A 7 -9.34 -4.71 13.34
N TRP A 8 -9.38 -4.04 12.20
CA TRP A 8 -8.91 -4.61 10.94
C TRP A 8 -7.85 -3.75 10.30
N LYS A 9 -6.81 -4.40 9.77
CA LYS A 9 -5.91 -3.83 8.77
C LYS A 9 -6.14 -4.55 7.46
N TYR A 10 -6.39 -3.80 6.41
CA TYR A 10 -6.62 -4.33 5.08
C TYR A 10 -5.69 -3.65 4.07
N ASN A 11 -4.83 -4.45 3.42
CA ASN A 11 -3.95 -3.99 2.35
C ASN A 11 -4.52 -4.43 1.01
N CYS A 12 -4.65 -3.49 0.08
CA CYS A 12 -5.08 -3.75 -1.29
C CYS A 12 -4.02 -3.24 -2.25
N TYR A 13 -3.50 -4.14 -3.07
CA TYR A 13 -2.50 -3.88 -4.08
C TYR A 13 -3.16 -4.03 -5.45
N PRO A 14 -3.13 -2.99 -6.31
CA PRO A 14 -3.61 -3.13 -7.68
C PRO A 14 -2.86 -4.27 -8.40
N GLY A 15 -3.58 -5.29 -8.86
CA GLY A 15 -3.01 -6.43 -9.59
C GLY A 15 -2.43 -7.57 -8.75
N PHE A 16 -2.48 -7.50 -7.41
CA PHE A 16 -2.03 -8.59 -6.53
C PHE A 16 -3.12 -8.99 -5.52
N GLU A 17 -2.92 -10.12 -4.85
CA GLU A 17 -3.81 -10.57 -3.78
C GLU A 17 -3.77 -9.57 -2.61
N PRO A 18 -4.92 -9.25 -2.01
CA PRO A 18 -4.98 -8.38 -0.86
C PRO A 18 -4.55 -9.12 0.43
N GLU A 19 -4.31 -8.36 1.50
CA GLU A 19 -4.01 -8.89 2.83
C GLU A 19 -5.02 -8.36 3.85
N LEU A 20 -5.41 -9.20 4.82
CA LEU A 20 -6.36 -8.85 5.87
C LEU A 20 -5.86 -9.39 7.21
N TYR A 21 -5.73 -8.52 8.21
CA TYR A 21 -5.29 -8.87 9.56
C TYR A 21 -6.30 -8.40 10.61
N ASP A 22 -6.59 -9.25 11.60
CA ASP A 22 -7.37 -8.87 12.80
C ASP A 22 -6.40 -8.28 13.83
N MET A 23 -6.37 -6.97 13.96
CA MET A 23 -5.46 -6.25 14.86
C MET A 23 -5.77 -6.45 16.34
N GLN A 24 -6.94 -6.99 16.70
CA GLN A 24 -7.27 -7.33 18.09
C GLN A 24 -6.81 -8.74 18.45
N ALA A 25 -6.99 -9.68 17.54
CA ALA A 25 -6.57 -11.07 17.76
C ALA A 25 -5.10 -11.32 17.42
N ASP A 26 -4.55 -10.53 16.49
CA ASP A 26 -3.22 -10.67 15.92
C ASP A 26 -2.58 -9.28 15.69
N PRO A 27 -2.15 -8.61 16.77
CA PRO A 27 -1.51 -7.31 16.68
C PRO A 27 -0.16 -7.33 15.93
N ASP A 28 0.48 -8.50 15.85
CA ASP A 28 1.76 -8.72 15.18
C ASP A 28 1.63 -9.04 13.68
N GLU A 29 0.39 -9.08 13.15
CA GLU A 29 0.09 -9.25 11.73
C GLU A 29 0.65 -10.56 11.13
N LEU A 30 0.68 -11.63 11.93
CA LEU A 30 1.28 -12.91 11.57
C LEU A 30 0.37 -13.77 10.67
N ASN A 31 -0.94 -13.53 10.70
CA ASN A 31 -1.94 -14.36 10.04
C ASN A 31 -2.71 -13.54 8.99
N ASN A 32 -2.38 -13.78 7.72
CA ASN A 32 -3.17 -13.22 6.63
C ASN A 32 -4.49 -14.00 6.48
N LEU A 33 -5.60 -13.31 6.76
CA LEU A 33 -6.97 -13.82 6.66
C LEU A 33 -7.61 -13.52 5.30
N ALA A 34 -6.89 -12.88 4.38
CA ALA A 34 -7.38 -12.64 3.03
C ALA A 34 -7.49 -13.97 2.27
N GLY A 35 -8.62 -14.17 1.58
CA GLY A 35 -8.90 -15.41 0.85
C GLY A 35 -9.52 -16.53 1.71
N ASP A 36 -9.55 -16.40 3.04
CA ASP A 36 -10.28 -17.33 3.90
C ASP A 36 -11.81 -17.14 3.71
N PRO A 37 -12.56 -18.19 3.33
CA PRO A 37 -14.01 -18.13 3.18
C PRO A 37 -14.76 -17.63 4.44
N GLY A 38 -14.22 -17.90 5.63
CA GLY A 38 -14.75 -17.42 6.91
C GLY A 38 -14.67 -15.89 7.07
N PHE A 39 -13.68 -15.26 6.43
CA PHE A 39 -13.44 -13.81 6.50
C PHE A 39 -13.80 -13.06 5.22
N ALA A 40 -14.32 -13.75 4.18
CA ALA A 40 -14.71 -13.15 2.91
C ALA A 40 -15.69 -11.95 3.06
N LYS A 41 -16.62 -12.03 4.02
CA LYS A 41 -17.54 -10.90 4.32
C LYS A 41 -16.80 -9.68 4.89
N VAL A 42 -15.83 -9.90 5.77
CA VAL A 42 -15.01 -8.84 6.37
C VAL A 42 -14.13 -8.21 5.32
N GLN A 43 -13.44 -9.03 4.51
CA GLN A 43 -12.63 -8.58 3.38
C GLN A 43 -13.43 -7.71 2.42
N LYS A 44 -14.62 -8.15 2.02
CA LYS A 44 -15.51 -7.37 1.15
C LYS A 44 -15.93 -6.04 1.78
N ARG A 45 -16.25 -6.04 3.08
CA ARG A 45 -16.61 -4.80 3.80
C ARG A 45 -15.43 -3.83 3.84
N CYS A 46 -14.23 -4.29 4.18
CA CYS A 46 -13.03 -3.46 4.20
C CYS A 46 -12.70 -2.91 2.81
N HIS A 47 -12.85 -3.73 1.77
CA HIS A 47 -12.68 -3.27 0.39
C HIS A 47 -13.68 -2.17 0.02
N GLN A 48 -14.97 -2.34 0.35
CA GLN A 48 -15.99 -1.31 0.12
C GLN A 48 -15.73 -0.02 0.92
N GLN A 49 -15.29 -0.15 2.17
CA GLN A 49 -14.90 1.01 2.98
C GLN A 49 -13.71 1.75 2.38
N MET A 50 -12.71 1.02 1.89
CA MET A 50 -11.58 1.61 1.17
C MET A 50 -12.08 2.40 -0.05
N LEU A 51 -12.89 1.78 -0.93
CA LEU A 51 -13.46 2.42 -2.11
C LEU A 51 -14.29 3.68 -1.80
N SER A 52 -14.94 3.73 -0.63
CA SER A 52 -15.69 4.92 -0.19
C SER A 52 -14.79 6.11 0.21
N LEU A 53 -13.56 5.85 0.64
CA LEU A 53 -12.60 6.87 1.05
C LEU A 53 -11.69 7.26 -0.12
N VAL A 54 -11.21 6.28 -0.86
CA VAL A 54 -10.31 6.46 -2.00
C VAL A 54 -10.53 5.33 -2.98
N ASP A 55 -10.64 5.63 -4.26
CA ASP A 55 -10.63 4.61 -5.31
C ASP A 55 -9.16 4.27 -5.63
N PRO A 56 -8.64 3.11 -5.19
CA PRO A 56 -7.24 2.71 -5.36
C PRO A 56 -6.81 2.72 -6.82
N GLU A 57 -7.66 2.26 -7.72
CA GLU A 57 -7.31 2.15 -9.14
C GLU A 57 -7.29 3.52 -9.81
N LYS A 58 -8.24 4.39 -9.44
CA LYS A 58 -8.29 5.76 -9.95
C LYS A 58 -7.12 6.59 -9.44
N VAL A 59 -6.78 6.49 -8.16
CA VAL A 59 -5.62 7.20 -7.59
C VAL A 59 -4.31 6.64 -8.12
N ASN A 60 -4.19 5.31 -8.30
CA ASN A 60 -3.00 4.73 -8.91
C ASN A 60 -2.81 5.19 -10.36
N ARG A 61 -3.90 5.27 -11.14
CA ARG A 61 -3.86 5.79 -12.52
C ARG A 61 -3.45 7.26 -12.57
N GLN A 62 -3.94 8.07 -11.63
CA GLN A 62 -3.54 9.47 -11.53
C GLN A 62 -2.07 9.61 -11.11
N ALA A 63 -1.63 8.84 -10.10
CA ALA A 63 -0.25 8.86 -9.64
C ALA A 63 0.74 8.37 -10.70
N LEU A 64 0.40 7.37 -11.51
CA LEU A 64 1.22 6.93 -12.65
C LEU A 64 1.35 8.02 -13.71
N ALA A 65 0.28 8.77 -13.99
CA ALA A 65 0.33 9.92 -14.90
C ALA A 65 1.18 11.07 -14.34
N ASP A 66 1.14 11.28 -13.03
CA ASP A 66 1.91 12.33 -12.35
C ASP A 66 3.40 11.94 -12.22
N GLN A 67 3.73 10.66 -11.97
CA GLN A 67 5.11 10.15 -11.95
C GLN A 67 5.77 10.20 -13.33
N ALA A 68 5.02 9.93 -14.41
CA ALA A 68 5.54 10.10 -15.77
C ALA A 68 5.98 11.56 -16.02
N SER A 69 5.23 12.52 -15.48
CA SER A 69 5.54 13.95 -15.61
C SER A 69 6.70 14.41 -14.72
N LEU A 70 6.98 13.70 -13.62
CA LEU A 70 8.08 14.03 -12.71
C LEU A 70 9.44 13.49 -13.20
N ILE A 71 9.46 12.33 -13.87
CA ILE A 71 10.66 11.74 -14.49
C ILE A 71 11.19 12.63 -15.63
N GLU A 72 10.31 13.26 -16.41
CA GLU A 72 10.70 14.26 -17.40
C GLU A 72 11.21 15.57 -16.76
N LYS A 73 10.64 16.01 -15.64
CA LYS A 73 11.05 17.24 -14.96
C LYS A 73 12.34 17.14 -14.16
N LEU A 74 12.75 15.94 -13.74
CA LEU A 74 13.98 15.70 -12.97
C LEU A 74 15.17 15.24 -13.83
N GLY A 75 15.06 15.28 -15.16
CA GLY A 75 16.20 15.05 -16.05
C GLY A 75 16.54 13.57 -16.32
N GLY A 76 15.62 12.65 -16.05
CA GLY A 76 15.80 11.22 -16.32
C GLY A 76 16.52 10.42 -15.23
N VAL A 77 16.56 9.08 -15.42
CA VAL A 77 17.16 8.08 -14.50
C VAL A 77 18.64 8.36 -14.16
N GLU A 78 19.35 9.08 -15.03
CA GLU A 78 20.79 9.35 -14.84
C GLU A 78 21.10 10.34 -13.71
N ALA A 79 20.17 11.25 -13.36
CA ALA A 79 20.38 12.19 -12.25
C ALA A 79 20.29 11.52 -10.87
N ILE A 80 19.47 10.48 -10.74
CA ILE A 80 19.26 9.74 -9.47
C ILE A 80 20.41 8.78 -9.18
N LEU A 81 21.13 8.31 -10.21
CA LEU A 81 22.34 7.48 -10.05
C LEU A 81 23.59 8.29 -9.67
N GLY A 82 23.54 9.62 -9.75
CA GLY A 82 24.64 10.52 -9.42
C GLY A 82 24.59 11.18 -8.03
N SER A 83 23.52 10.98 -7.25
CA SER A 83 23.44 11.53 -5.89
C SER A 83 24.15 10.63 -4.88
N GLU A 84 25.43 10.93 -4.63
CA GLU A 84 26.22 10.47 -3.48
C GLU A 84 25.67 11.07 -2.17
N GLU A 85 24.43 10.74 -1.80
CA GLU A 85 23.82 11.11 -0.52
C GLU A 85 23.22 9.86 0.16
N PHE A 86 23.96 8.75 0.10
CA PHE A 86 23.84 7.63 1.05
C PHE A 86 24.82 7.87 2.19
N ASP A 87 24.50 8.82 3.06
CA ASP A 87 25.21 9.00 4.33
C ASP A 87 24.26 8.77 5.52
N PHE A 88 24.84 8.30 6.62
CA PHE A 88 24.27 8.01 7.95
C PHE A 88 23.75 6.60 8.27
N THR A 89 24.67 5.74 8.71
CA THR A 89 24.63 5.23 10.09
C THR A 89 26.05 5.18 10.70
N PRO A 90 26.37 6.01 11.72
CA PRO A 90 27.59 5.82 12.50
C PRO A 90 27.41 4.65 13.47
N VAL A 91 28.26 3.64 13.35
CA VAL A 91 28.45 2.60 14.37
C VAL A 91 29.29 3.17 15.50
N GLY A 92 28.72 3.21 16.71
CA GLY A 92 29.46 3.37 17.96
C GLY A 92 29.94 2.03 18.49
#